data_AF-A0A526YUV4-F1
#
_entry.id   AF-A0A526YUV4-F1
#
_cell.length_a   1.000
_cell.length_b   1.000
_cell.length_c   1.000
_cell.angle_alpha   90.00
_cell.angle_beta   90.00
_cell.angle_gamma   90.00
#
_symmetry.space_group_name_H-M   'P 1'
#
loop_
_entity.id
_entity.type
_entity.pdbx_description
1 polymer ?
#
loop_
_entity_poly.entity_id
_entity_poly.type
_entity_poly.pdbx_seq_one_letter_code
_entity_poly.pdbx_strand_id
1 'polypeptide(L)'
;MLDLALWLNPLDGENPSGEDLRNDPAFHELERLTEPQVKVVHGGHNQPSSQSTIPVDWPAVLDKAEELRAHGRDLRLLVIVTRALANEQRLAGLAHGLTLVARSFDQHWETMHPALRPSASPRDAALRRINALLDLQNGQDGLLADLRRMIFFAPRPMGPISGRDLEQA
;
A
#
# COMPACT_ATOMS: atom_id res chain seq x y z
N MET A 1 -10.47 -12.02 4.34
CA MET A 1 -10.64 -11.53 2.96
C MET A 1 -11.35 -10.19 3.05
N LEU A 2 -10.82 -9.16 2.40
CA LEU A 2 -11.41 -7.81 2.43
C LEU A 2 -12.77 -7.81 1.72
N ASP A 3 -13.79 -7.22 2.33
CA ASP A 3 -15.11 -7.07 1.71
C ASP A 3 -15.08 -5.87 0.74
N LEU A 4 -14.99 -6.15 -0.55
CA LEU A 4 -14.92 -5.12 -1.59
C LEU A 4 -16.13 -4.18 -1.57
N ALA A 5 -17.31 -4.63 -1.14
CA ALA A 5 -18.50 -3.79 -1.14
C ALA A 5 -18.35 -2.63 -0.15
N LEU A 6 -17.80 -2.89 1.04
CA LEU A 6 -17.52 -1.86 2.04
C LEU A 6 -16.57 -0.78 1.51
N TRP A 7 -15.63 -1.17 0.66
CA TRP A 7 -14.66 -0.27 0.07
C TRP A 7 -15.16 0.41 -1.21
N LEU A 8 -16.23 -0.06 -1.85
CA LEU A 8 -16.72 0.44 -3.15
C LEU A 8 -18.04 1.20 -3.06
N ASN A 9 -18.83 0.97 -2.01
CA ASN A 9 -20.06 1.73 -1.79
C ASN A 9 -19.75 3.23 -1.66
N PRO A 10 -20.62 4.10 -2.21
CA PRO A 10 -20.52 5.54 -1.98
C PRO A 10 -20.48 5.87 -0.49
N LEU A 11 -19.62 6.81 -0.13
CA LEU A 11 -19.63 7.42 1.20
C LEU A 11 -20.73 8.48 1.30
N ASP A 12 -21.23 8.72 2.50
CA ASP A 12 -22.23 9.75 2.76
C ASP A 12 -21.65 11.15 2.53
N GLY A 13 -22.49 12.10 2.11
CA GLY A 13 -22.11 13.50 1.88
C GLY A 13 -22.19 13.92 0.41
N GLU A 14 -21.58 15.05 0.07
CA GLU A 14 -21.64 15.64 -1.28
C GLU A 14 -20.73 14.92 -2.28
N ASN A 15 -19.60 14.37 -1.82
CA ASN A 15 -18.67 13.61 -2.64
C ASN A 15 -18.82 12.11 -2.31
N PRO A 16 -19.22 11.23 -3.25
CA PRO A 16 -19.38 9.78 -3.01
C PRO A 16 -18.05 9.06 -2.70
N SER A 17 -16.91 9.75 -2.86
CA SER A 17 -15.58 9.30 -2.46
C SER A 17 -15.11 9.91 -1.14
N GLY A 18 -15.96 10.65 -0.42
CA GLY A 18 -15.64 11.25 0.87
C GLY A 18 -14.59 12.36 0.79
N GLU A 19 -13.80 12.49 1.86
CA GLU A 19 -12.85 13.58 2.07
C GLU A 19 -11.44 13.25 1.54
N ASP A 20 -10.64 14.30 1.21
CA ASP A 20 -9.23 14.13 0.85
C ASP A 20 -8.41 13.88 2.12
N LEU A 21 -7.92 12.65 2.27
CA LEU A 21 -7.16 12.20 3.45
C LEU A 21 -5.75 12.80 3.56
N ARG A 22 -5.31 13.65 2.61
CA ARG A 22 -3.92 14.13 2.54
C ARG A 22 -3.39 14.74 3.84
N ASN A 23 -4.25 15.42 4.60
CA ASN A 23 -3.86 16.10 5.84
C ASN A 23 -4.46 15.43 7.08
N ASP A 24 -5.05 14.25 6.92
CA ASP A 24 -5.61 13.50 8.03
C ASP A 24 -4.47 12.91 8.89
N PRO A 25 -4.40 13.22 10.20
CA PRO A 25 -3.40 12.64 11.09
C PRO A 25 -3.39 11.11 11.09
N ALA A 26 -4.54 10.46 10.94
CA ALA A 26 -4.64 9.00 10.85
C ALA A 26 -4.03 8.47 9.55
N PHE A 27 -4.10 9.22 8.46
CA PHE A 27 -3.43 8.86 7.20
C PHE A 27 -1.91 8.99 7.32
N HIS A 28 -1.40 10.03 7.99
CA HIS A 28 0.04 10.16 8.27
C HIS A 28 0.56 9.06 9.20
N GLU A 29 -0.25 8.65 10.19
CA GLU A 29 0.08 7.50 11.02
C GLU A 29 0.17 6.21 10.20
N LEU A 30 -0.79 5.99 9.29
CA LEU A 30 -0.76 4.85 8.36
C LEU A 30 0.52 4.85 7.51
N GLU A 31 0.90 5.99 6.93
CA GLU A 31 2.14 6.12 6.15
C GLU A 31 3.36 5.70 6.99
N ARG A 32 3.46 6.18 8.23
CA ARG A 32 4.54 5.82 9.16
C ARG A 32 4.56 4.33 9.51
N LEU A 33 3.41 3.65 9.57
CA LEU A 33 3.36 2.21 9.82
C LEU A 33 3.98 1.41 8.68
N THR A 34 3.97 1.93 7.45
CA THR A 34 4.56 1.26 6.27
C THR A 34 6.07 1.44 6.16
N GLU A 35 6.67 2.31 6.98
CA GLU A 35 8.11 2.54 6.99
C GLU A 35 8.85 1.48 7.83
N PRO A 36 9.85 0.78 7.25
CA PRO A 36 10.68 -0.14 8.02
C PRO A 36 11.46 0.62 9.10
N GLN A 37 11.30 0.23 10.37
CA GLN A 37 12.01 0.90 11.46
C GLN A 37 13.42 0.33 11.61
N VAL A 38 14.43 1.19 11.70
CA VAL A 38 15.81 0.80 11.97
C VAL A 38 16.09 0.94 13.46
N LYS A 39 16.32 -0.18 14.15
CA LYS A 39 16.79 -0.16 15.54
C LYS A 39 18.32 -0.21 15.55
N VAL A 40 18.95 0.88 15.98
CA VAL A 40 20.40 0.97 16.17
C VAL A 40 20.73 0.63 17.63
N VAL A 41 21.39 -0.51 17.85
CA VAL A 41 21.86 -0.90 19.19
C VAL A 41 23.25 -0.32 19.40
N HIS A 42 23.36 0.65 20.31
CA HIS A 42 24.62 1.22 20.72
C HIS A 42 25.25 0.35 21.81
N GLY A 43 26.44 -0.21 21.54
CA GLY A 43 27.22 -0.89 22.58
C GLY A 43 27.85 0.12 23.54
N GLY A 44 28.32 -0.34 24.71
CA GLY A 44 28.86 0.48 25.81
C GLY A 44 30.05 1.40 25.49
N HIS A 45 30.48 1.50 24.24
CA HIS A 45 31.51 2.41 23.75
C HIS A 45 31.01 3.26 22.56
N ASN A 46 29.79 3.81 22.61
CA ASN A 46 29.27 4.80 21.64
C ASN A 46 29.46 4.50 20.13
N GLN A 47 29.78 3.24 19.78
CA GLN A 47 29.87 2.74 18.42
C GLN A 47 28.61 1.91 18.13
N PRO A 48 27.96 2.10 16.96
CA PRO A 48 26.85 1.25 16.55
C PRO A 48 27.33 -0.20 16.45
N SER A 49 26.78 -1.08 17.29
CA SER A 49 27.23 -2.49 17.39
C SER A 49 26.42 -3.42 16.48
N SER A 50 25.18 -3.05 16.14
CA SER A 50 24.35 -3.72 15.15
C SER A 50 23.15 -2.84 14.74
N GLN A 51 22.72 -2.97 13.49
CA GLN A 51 21.45 -2.42 12.99
C GLN A 51 20.52 -3.60 12.67
N SER A 52 19.31 -3.58 13.22
CA SER A 52 18.27 -4.54 12.85
C SER A 52 17.06 -3.78 12.33
N THR A 53 16.59 -4.16 11.14
CA THR A 53 15.33 -3.66 10.60
C THR A 53 14.19 -4.41 11.28
N ILE A 54 13.24 -3.67 11.84
CA ILE A 54 11.97 -4.22 12.34
C ILE A 54 11.04 -4.32 11.13
N PRO A 55 10.52 -5.51 10.81
CA PRO A 55 9.54 -5.68 9.74
C PRO A 55 8.29 -4.82 9.97
N VAL A 56 7.62 -4.45 8.88
CA VAL A 56 6.33 -3.77 8.93
C VAL A 56 5.27 -4.71 9.50
N ASP A 57 4.43 -4.19 10.38
CA ASP A 57 3.25 -4.87 10.92
C ASP A 57 2.05 -4.66 9.97
N TRP A 58 1.93 -5.53 8.97
CA TRP A 58 0.88 -5.43 7.96
C TRP A 58 -0.54 -5.60 8.50
N PRO A 59 -0.82 -6.45 9.51
CA PRO A 59 -2.10 -6.44 10.21
C PRO A 59 -2.46 -5.06 10.77
N ALA A 60 -1.52 -4.39 11.46
CA ALA A 60 -1.77 -3.04 11.99
C ALA A 60 -2.03 -2.00 10.87
N VAL A 61 -1.35 -2.14 9.73
CA VAL A 61 -1.60 -1.31 8.52
C VAL A 61 -3.03 -1.52 8.00
N LEU A 62 -3.50 -2.78 7.93
CA LEU A 62 -4.87 -3.08 7.47
C LEU A 62 -5.94 -2.56 8.44
N ASP A 63 -5.73 -2.75 9.74
CA ASP A 63 -6.65 -2.24 10.77
C ASP A 63 -6.77 -0.71 10.67
N LYS A 64 -5.63 -0.02 10.55
CA LYS A 64 -5.62 1.44 10.41
C LYS A 64 -6.25 1.92 9.11
N ALA A 65 -6.05 1.18 8.02
CA ALA A 65 -6.67 1.49 6.73
C ALA A 65 -8.19 1.32 6.75
N GLU A 66 -8.71 0.35 7.50
CA GLU A 66 -10.16 0.13 7.66
C GLU A 66 -10.83 1.30 8.40
N GLU A 67 -10.16 1.93 9.38
CA GLU A 67 -10.63 3.16 10.02
C GLU A 67 -10.80 4.31 9.01
N LEU A 68 -9.82 4.48 8.12
CA LEU A 68 -9.79 5.55 7.12
C LEU A 68 -10.78 5.34 5.96
N ARG A 69 -11.14 4.09 5.65
CA ARG A 69 -12.07 3.75 4.56
C ARG A 69 -13.40 4.51 4.65
N ALA A 70 -13.92 4.69 5.86
CA ALA A 70 -15.20 5.36 6.08
C ALA A 70 -15.13 6.88 5.86
N HIS A 71 -13.94 7.46 5.79
CA HIS A 71 -13.72 8.91 5.70
C HIS A 71 -13.44 9.34 4.26
N GLY A 72 -12.61 8.58 3.54
CA GLY A 72 -12.18 8.96 2.19
C GLY A 72 -11.71 7.80 1.34
N ARG A 73 -12.15 7.80 0.08
CA ARG A 73 -11.63 6.94 -0.98
C ARG A 73 -10.45 7.65 -1.64
N ASP A 74 -9.25 7.29 -1.20
CA ASP A 74 -8.00 7.82 -1.73
C ASP A 74 -7.16 6.73 -2.38
N LEU A 75 -6.66 6.97 -3.59
CA LEU A 75 -5.84 6.01 -4.33
C LEU A 75 -4.54 5.65 -3.59
N ARG A 76 -3.98 6.58 -2.82
CA ARG A 76 -2.80 6.30 -1.98
C ARG A 76 -3.14 5.29 -0.89
N LEU A 77 -4.32 5.44 -0.25
CA LEU A 77 -4.84 4.45 0.70
C LEU A 77 -5.00 3.08 0.02
N LEU A 78 -5.61 3.04 -1.16
CA LEU A 78 -5.84 1.78 -1.89
C LEU A 78 -4.53 1.08 -2.28
N VAL A 79 -3.48 1.84 -2.60
CA VAL A 79 -2.14 1.29 -2.87
C VAL A 79 -1.52 0.69 -1.60
N ILE A 80 -1.61 1.39 -0.45
CA ILE A 80 -1.15 0.86 0.85
C ILE A 80 -1.92 -0.43 1.22
N VAL A 81 -3.25 -0.44 1.06
CA VAL A 81 -4.09 -1.62 1.30
C VAL A 81 -3.69 -2.78 0.38
N THR A 82 -3.43 -2.50 -0.90
CA THR A 82 -2.96 -3.53 -1.85
C THR A 82 -1.64 -4.13 -1.41
N ARG A 83 -0.70 -3.29 -0.95
CA ARG A 83 0.58 -3.71 -0.41
C ARG A 83 0.44 -4.56 0.84
N ALA A 84 -0.39 -4.15 1.79
CA ALA A 84 -0.62 -4.89 3.02
C ALA A 84 -1.30 -6.24 2.77
N LEU A 85 -2.32 -6.28 1.89
CA LEU A 85 -2.95 -7.54 1.48
C LEU A 85 -1.95 -8.48 0.82
N ALA A 86 -1.08 -7.98 -0.06
CA ALA A 86 -0.07 -8.81 -0.71
C ALA A 86 0.88 -9.44 0.32
N ASN A 87 1.29 -8.72 1.36
CA ASN A 87 2.15 -9.29 2.39
C ASN A 87 1.43 -10.31 3.29
N GLU A 88 0.15 -10.09 3.61
CA GLU A 88 -0.63 -11.00 4.46
C GLU A 88 -1.14 -12.24 3.75
N GLN A 89 -1.54 -12.10 2.48
CA GLN A 89 -2.26 -13.12 1.71
C GLN A 89 -1.55 -13.49 0.39
N ARG A 90 -0.30 -13.05 0.20
CA ARG A 90 0.52 -13.31 -1.00
C ARG A 90 -0.21 -12.91 -2.28
N LEU A 91 -0.15 -13.73 -3.32
CA LEU A 91 -0.77 -13.46 -4.62
C LEU A 91 -2.29 -13.28 -4.56
N ALA A 92 -2.98 -13.98 -3.65
CA ALA A 92 -4.42 -13.81 -3.48
C ALA A 92 -4.74 -12.40 -2.95
N GLY A 93 -3.96 -11.92 -1.98
CA GLY A 93 -4.07 -10.57 -1.46
C GLY A 93 -3.74 -9.51 -2.51
N LEU A 94 -2.67 -9.71 -3.27
CA LEU A 94 -2.31 -8.84 -4.39
C LEU A 94 -3.45 -8.73 -5.40
N ALA A 95 -4.03 -9.86 -5.81
CA ALA A 95 -5.14 -9.87 -6.76
C ALA A 95 -6.37 -9.12 -6.21
N HIS A 96 -6.69 -9.30 -4.92
CA HIS A 96 -7.77 -8.56 -4.28
C HIS A 96 -7.53 -7.05 -4.24
N GLY A 97 -6.32 -6.61 -3.85
CA GLY A 97 -5.96 -5.19 -3.81
C GLY A 97 -5.99 -4.53 -5.19
N LEU A 98 -5.42 -5.18 -6.21
CA LEU A 98 -5.47 -4.69 -7.59
C LEU A 98 -6.90 -4.64 -8.14
N THR A 99 -7.74 -5.61 -7.77
CA THR A 99 -9.17 -5.59 -8.11
C THR A 99 -9.88 -4.41 -7.46
N LEU A 100 -9.56 -4.09 -6.20
CA LEU A 100 -10.10 -2.93 -5.51
C LEU A 100 -9.71 -1.61 -6.20
N VAL A 101 -8.44 -1.47 -6.60
CA VAL A 101 -7.95 -0.30 -7.35
C VAL A 101 -8.68 -0.17 -8.70
N ALA A 102 -8.73 -1.24 -9.48
CA ALA A 102 -9.38 -1.24 -10.79
C ALA A 102 -10.87 -0.87 -10.69
N ARG A 103 -11.62 -1.51 -9.78
CA ARG A 103 -13.04 -1.21 -9.58
C ARG A 103 -13.28 0.20 -9.05
N SER A 104 -12.35 0.74 -8.26
CA SER A 104 -12.44 2.13 -7.80
C SER A 104 -12.27 3.13 -8.95
N PHE A 105 -11.45 2.81 -9.95
CA PHE A 105 -11.40 3.61 -11.18
C PHE A 105 -12.72 3.54 -11.93
N ASP A 106 -13.26 2.34 -12.16
CA ASP A 106 -14.51 2.19 -12.91
C ASP A 106 -15.70 2.95 -12.28
N GLN A 107 -15.77 2.96 -10.94
CA GLN A 107 -16.93 3.49 -10.21
C GLN A 107 -16.77 4.93 -9.74
N HIS A 108 -15.55 5.38 -9.46
CA HIS A 108 -15.29 6.62 -8.72
C HIS A 108 -14.20 7.49 -9.36
N TRP A 109 -13.86 7.29 -10.64
CA TRP A 109 -12.80 8.05 -11.30
C TRP A 109 -12.93 9.56 -11.13
N GLU A 110 -14.12 10.14 -11.30
CA GLU A 110 -14.29 11.60 -11.22
C GLU A 110 -14.15 12.15 -9.79
N THR A 111 -14.50 11.35 -8.79
CA THR A 111 -14.71 11.80 -7.41
C THR A 111 -13.60 11.41 -6.44
N MET A 112 -12.84 10.37 -6.78
CA MET A 112 -11.79 9.77 -5.95
C MET A 112 -10.62 10.72 -5.67
N HIS A 113 -10.00 10.55 -4.50
CA HIS A 113 -8.80 11.31 -4.12
C HIS A 113 -7.50 10.61 -4.55
N PRO A 114 -6.41 11.34 -4.81
CA PRO A 114 -6.37 12.79 -4.92
C PRO A 114 -7.19 13.30 -6.13
N ALA A 115 -7.95 14.38 -5.94
CA ALA A 115 -8.79 14.95 -6.99
C ALA A 115 -7.99 15.34 -8.25
N LEU A 116 -8.62 15.20 -9.42
CA LEU A 116 -8.07 15.70 -10.68
C LEU A 116 -7.90 17.22 -10.61
N ARG A 117 -6.82 17.73 -11.19
CA ARG A 117 -6.58 19.18 -11.27
C ARG A 117 -6.88 19.69 -12.67
N PRO A 118 -7.47 20.90 -12.82
CA PRO A 118 -7.57 21.54 -14.13
C PRO A 118 -6.17 21.66 -14.76
N SER A 119 -6.02 21.14 -15.97
CA SER A 119 -4.76 21.14 -16.71
C SER A 119 -5.01 21.02 -18.21
N ALA A 120 -3.99 21.32 -19.02
CA ALA A 120 -4.03 21.24 -20.47
C ALA A 120 -4.10 19.80 -21.00
N SER A 121 -3.61 18.81 -20.24
CA SER A 121 -3.66 17.40 -20.63
C SER A 121 -4.30 16.52 -19.55
N PRO A 122 -5.02 15.44 -19.92
CA PRO A 122 -5.57 14.48 -18.96
C PRO A 122 -4.49 13.84 -18.07
N ARG A 123 -3.30 13.62 -18.62
CA ARG A 123 -2.16 13.06 -17.89
C ARG A 123 -1.73 13.98 -16.75
N ASP A 124 -1.60 15.28 -17.02
CA ASP A 124 -1.18 16.26 -16.02
C ASP A 124 -2.28 16.47 -14.98
N ALA A 125 -3.55 16.44 -15.39
CA ALA A 125 -4.70 16.48 -14.49
C ALA A 125 -4.67 15.32 -13.47
N ALA A 126 -4.25 14.14 -13.92
CA ALA A 126 -4.16 12.92 -13.13
C ALA A 126 -2.78 12.67 -12.49
N LEU A 127 -1.83 13.61 -12.59
CA LEU A 127 -0.43 13.38 -12.18
C LEU A 127 -0.28 12.84 -10.74
N ARG A 128 -1.08 13.37 -9.79
CA ARG A 128 -1.05 12.89 -8.40
C ARG A 128 -1.50 11.44 -8.25
N ARG A 129 -2.47 11.00 -9.06
CA ARG A 129 -2.94 9.60 -9.07
C ARG A 129 -1.91 8.68 -9.72
N ILE A 130 -1.27 9.14 -10.80
CA ILE A 130 -0.17 8.43 -11.45
C ILE A 130 0.97 8.22 -10.43
N ASN A 131 1.36 9.27 -9.70
CA ASN A 131 2.41 9.16 -8.69
C ASN A 131 2.05 8.17 -7.56
N ALA A 132 0.79 8.12 -7.13
CA ALA A 132 0.34 7.11 -6.16
C ALA A 132 0.53 5.68 -6.68
N LEU A 133 0.23 5.43 -7.96
CA LEU A 133 0.40 4.11 -8.59
C LEU A 133 1.87 3.72 -8.81
N LEU A 134 2.77 4.69 -8.94
CA LEU A 134 4.20 4.39 -9.11
C LEU A 134 4.79 3.64 -7.90
N ASP A 135 4.17 3.75 -6.71
CA ASP A 135 4.62 2.99 -5.55
C ASP A 135 4.38 1.47 -5.69
N LEU A 136 3.43 1.05 -6.54
CA LEU A 136 3.26 -0.37 -6.89
C LEU A 136 4.51 -0.94 -7.61
N GLN A 137 5.23 -0.08 -8.34
CA GLN A 137 6.42 -0.44 -9.10
C GLN A 137 7.72 -0.15 -8.34
N ASN A 138 7.62 0.45 -7.15
CA ASN A 138 8.78 0.87 -6.39
C ASN A 138 9.56 -0.34 -5.84
N GLY A 139 10.78 -0.50 -6.37
CA GLY A 139 11.65 -1.64 -6.08
C GLY A 139 12.54 -1.49 -4.84
N GLN A 140 12.53 -0.35 -4.16
CA GLN A 140 13.34 -0.12 -2.95
C GLN A 140 12.53 -0.43 -1.68
N ASP A 141 11.36 0.19 -1.57
CA ASP A 141 10.54 0.21 -0.37
C ASP A 141 9.03 0.16 -0.64
N GLY A 142 8.59 -0.09 -1.89
CA GLY A 142 7.19 -0.30 -2.24
C GLY A 142 6.81 -1.77 -2.50
N LEU A 143 5.66 -1.98 -3.15
CA LEU A 143 5.09 -3.32 -3.36
C LEU A 143 6.03 -4.27 -4.13
N LEU A 144 6.73 -3.79 -5.16
CA LEU A 144 7.66 -4.63 -5.92
C LEU A 144 8.82 -5.10 -5.04
N ALA A 145 9.32 -4.26 -4.13
CA ALA A 145 10.34 -4.65 -3.16
C ALA A 145 9.82 -5.77 -2.23
N ASP A 146 8.57 -5.65 -1.76
CA ASP A 146 7.94 -6.67 -0.91
C ASP A 146 7.76 -8.00 -1.64
N LEU A 147 7.24 -7.97 -2.87
CA LEU A 147 7.07 -9.17 -3.70
C LEU A 147 8.40 -9.86 -3.96
N ARG A 148 9.48 -9.12 -4.20
CA ARG A 148 10.83 -9.68 -4.35
C ARG A 148 11.33 -10.40 -3.10
N ARG A 149 11.00 -9.88 -1.91
CA ARG A 149 11.40 -10.46 -0.61
C ARG A 149 10.48 -11.60 -0.17
N MET A 150 9.25 -11.65 -0.70
CA MET A 150 8.27 -12.67 -0.38
C MET A 150 8.76 -14.06 -0.76
N ILE A 151 8.60 -15.02 0.15
CA ILE A 151 8.76 -16.45 -0.17
C ILE A 151 7.48 -16.95 -0.83
N PHE A 152 7.57 -17.40 -2.09
CA PHE A 152 6.42 -17.94 -2.82
C PHE A 152 6.27 -19.43 -2.61
N PHE A 153 7.38 -20.15 -2.61
CA PHE A 153 7.40 -21.61 -2.48
C PHE A 153 8.45 -22.03 -1.46
N ALA A 154 8.24 -23.15 -0.78
CA ALA A 154 9.25 -23.77 0.07
C ALA A 154 9.24 -25.30 -0.07
N PRO A 155 9.46 -25.83 -1.30
CA PRO A 155 9.55 -27.27 -1.51
C PRO A 155 10.70 -27.86 -0.69
N ARG A 156 10.43 -28.95 0.04
CA ARG A 156 11.41 -29.62 0.92
C ARG A 156 12.78 -29.86 0.28
N PRO A 157 12.91 -30.33 -0.98
CA PRO A 157 14.23 -30.58 -1.57
C PRO A 157 14.99 -29.33 -2.02
N MET A 158 14.35 -28.18 -2.22
CA MET A 158 14.98 -26.98 -2.79
C MET A 158 15.06 -25.80 -1.81
N GLY A 159 14.35 -25.86 -0.69
CA GLY A 159 14.28 -24.75 0.27
C GLY A 159 13.34 -23.63 -0.19
N PRO A 160 13.34 -22.48 0.51
CA PRO A 160 12.48 -21.34 0.17
C PRO A 160 12.92 -20.69 -1.14
N ILE A 161 11.95 -20.41 -2.00
CA ILE A 161 12.07 -19.69 -3.27
C ILE A 161 11.37 -18.34 -3.11
N SER A 162 12.16 -17.28 -3.18
CA SER A 162 11.69 -15.90 -3.09
C SER A 162 11.24 -15.35 -4.45
N GLY A 163 10.56 -14.20 -4.45
CA GLY A 163 10.24 -13.49 -5.68
C GLY A 163 11.47 -13.10 -6.48
N ARG A 164 12.57 -12.74 -5.81
CA ARG A 164 13.84 -12.45 -6.46
C ARG A 164 14.42 -13.66 -7.18
N ASP A 165 14.27 -14.86 -6.63
CA ASP A 165 14.72 -16.09 -7.28
C ASP A 165 13.91 -16.36 -8.55
N LEU A 166 12.60 -16.05 -8.53
CA LEU A 166 11.73 -16.17 -9.70
C LEU A 166 12.05 -15.15 -10.81
N GLU A 167 12.51 -13.94 -10.47
CA GLU A 167 12.92 -12.94 -11.47
C GLU A 167 14.17 -13.34 -12.26
N GLN A 168 15.00 -14.20 -11.69
CA GLN A 168 16.31 -14.60 -12.24
C GLN A 168 16.28 -15.94 -12.99
N ALA A 169 15.14 -16.65 -12.93
CA ALA A 169 14.92 -17.95 -13.58
C ALA A 169 14.50 -17.79 -15.05
#